data_AF-A0A0G4ATC3-F1
#
_entry.id   AF-A0A0G4ATC3-F1
#
_cell.length_a   1.000
_cell.length_b   1.000
_cell.length_c   1.000
_cell.angle_alpha   90.00
_cell.angle_beta   90.00
_cell.angle_gamma   90.00
#
_symmetry.space_group_name_H-M   'P 1'
#
loop_
_entity.id
_entity.type
_entity.pdbx_description
1 polymer ?
#
loop_
_entity_poly.entity_id
_entity_poly.type
_entity_poly.pdbx_seq_one_letter_code
_entity_poly.pdbx_strand_id
1 'polypeptide(L)'
;MSTEIQFFLLSLIIQYPLTFLILLAWSFIIKGAALLRAFERKERGWFIALLLINAVGILEVYYLYTKRKPKSAVHKEAVKEQEPTKEKLTVETATKDGEITYDDFAKVELKVAKIKEAIRVEKSEKLIKLQLELGEESRQIVAGIGKAYRPDELIGKEIIIVANLAPRALMGVESHGMLLAAGGAENPVLLTPEKKIESGAKVK
;
A
#
# COMPACT_ATOMS: atom_id res chain seq x y z
N MET A 1 -20.93 -9.40 21.96
CA MET A 1 -20.89 -10.87 21.79
C MET A 1 -20.45 -11.30 20.38
N SER A 2 -20.76 -10.54 19.32
CA SER A 2 -20.38 -10.88 17.94
C SER A 2 -18.88 -10.70 17.63
N THR A 3 -18.18 -9.78 18.29
CA THR A 3 -16.76 -9.48 18.01
C THR A 3 -15.80 -10.53 18.59
N GLU A 4 -16.02 -10.98 19.82
CA GLU A 4 -15.21 -12.01 20.49
C GLU A 4 -15.17 -13.32 19.71
N ILE A 5 -16.32 -13.74 19.17
CA ILE A 5 -16.43 -14.96 18.35
C ILE A 5 -15.66 -14.80 17.04
N GLN A 6 -15.69 -13.62 16.43
CA GLN A 6 -14.95 -13.34 15.19
C GLN A 6 -13.44 -13.35 15.41
N PHE A 7 -12.96 -12.78 16.52
CA PHE A 7 -11.53 -12.83 16.89
C PHE A 7 -11.05 -14.25 17.20
N PHE A 8 -11.87 -15.04 17.90
CA PHE A 8 -11.56 -16.43 18.20
C PHE A 8 -11.47 -17.28 16.92
N LEU A 9 -12.43 -17.14 16.00
CA LEU A 9 -12.43 -17.83 14.71
C LEU A 9 -11.24 -17.41 13.84
N LEU A 10 -10.92 -16.12 13.79
CA LEU A 10 -9.78 -15.60 13.04
C LEU A 10 -8.45 -16.14 13.60
N SER A 11 -8.32 -16.19 14.93
CA SER A 11 -7.15 -16.77 15.61
C SER A 11 -6.99 -18.26 15.26
N LEU A 12 -8.08 -19.03 15.25
CA LEU A 12 -8.05 -20.45 14.92
C LEU A 12 -7.63 -20.72 13.47
N ILE A 13 -8.09 -19.89 12.52
CA ILE A 13 -7.73 -19.97 11.10
C ILE A 13 -6.23 -19.67 10.89
N ILE A 14 -5.70 -18.68 11.61
CA ILE A 14 -4.28 -18.31 11.52
C ILE A 14 -3.40 -19.39 12.16
N GLN A 15 -3.83 -19.97 13.28
CA GLN A 15 -3.07 -20.99 14.00
C GLN A 15 -3.03 -22.34 13.25
N TYR A 16 -4.09 -22.68 12.51
CA TYR A 16 -4.20 -23.95 11.78
C TYR A 16 -4.65 -23.75 10.32
N PRO A 17 -3.82 -23.15 9.46
CA PRO A 17 -4.21 -22.84 8.09
C PRO A 17 -4.43 -24.11 7.24
N LEU A 18 -3.67 -25.17 7.51
CA LEU A 18 -3.72 -26.41 6.74
C LEU A 18 -5.00 -27.21 7.02
N THR A 19 -5.46 -27.26 8.28
CA THR A 19 -6.71 -27.94 8.63
C THR A 19 -7.92 -27.22 8.06
N PHE A 20 -7.90 -25.88 8.05
CA PHE A 20 -8.93 -25.07 7.40
C PHE A 20 -8.99 -25.32 5.89
N LEU A 21 -7.83 -25.43 5.22
CA LEU A 21 -7.75 -25.75 3.80
C LEU A 21 -8.27 -27.16 3.49
N ILE A 22 -7.98 -28.14 4.35
CA ILE A 22 -8.51 -29.51 4.24
C ILE A 22 -10.03 -29.53 4.43
N LEU A 23 -10.57 -28.80 5.42
CA LEU A 23 -12.01 -28.70 5.66
C LEU A 23 -12.73 -28.01 4.48
N LEU A 24 -12.13 -26.97 3.90
CA LEU A 24 -12.64 -26.33 2.69
C LEU A 24 -12.66 -27.30 1.53
N ALA A 25 -11.55 -27.98 1.24
CA ALA A 25 -11.47 -28.96 0.16
C ALA A 25 -12.49 -30.10 0.35
N TRP A 26 -12.61 -30.63 1.56
CA TRP A 26 -13.60 -31.65 1.93
C TRP A 26 -15.04 -31.17 1.70
N SER A 27 -15.35 -29.92 2.05
CA SER A 27 -16.68 -29.33 1.81
C SER A 27 -17.01 -29.21 0.32
N PHE A 28 -16.02 -28.91 -0.53
CA PHE A 28 -16.19 -28.82 -1.98
C PHE A 28 -16.44 -30.19 -2.62
N ILE A 29 -15.74 -31.24 -2.14
CA ILE A 29 -15.95 -32.61 -2.64
C ILE A 29 -17.38 -33.07 -2.36
N ILE A 30 -17.89 -32.82 -1.15
CA ILE A 30 -19.27 -33.20 -0.77
C ILE A 30 -20.29 -32.40 -1.59
N LYS A 31 -20.11 -31.07 -1.71
CA LYS A 31 -21.01 -30.22 -2.49
C LYS A 31 -21.03 -30.59 -3.97
N GLY A 32 -19.87 -30.92 -4.54
CA GLY A 32 -19.74 -31.40 -5.92
C GLY A 32 -20.44 -32.75 -6.12
N ALA A 33 -20.24 -33.70 -5.21
CA ALA A 33 -20.93 -35.00 -5.26
C ALA A 33 -22.45 -34.88 -5.09
N ALA A 34 -22.93 -33.97 -4.23
CA ALA A 34 -24.35 -33.69 -4.06
C ALA A 34 -24.96 -33.08 -5.34
N LEU A 35 -24.24 -32.15 -5.98
CA LEU A 35 -24.66 -31.53 -7.24
C LEU A 35 -24.70 -32.54 -8.39
N LEU A 36 -23.71 -33.43 -8.48
CA LEU A 36 -23.66 -34.51 -9.48
C LEU A 36 -24.81 -35.51 -9.29
N ARG A 37 -25.07 -35.93 -8.04
CA ARG A 37 -26.21 -36.81 -7.73
C ARG A 37 -27.56 -36.15 -8.00
N ALA A 38 -27.70 -34.85 -7.76
CA ALA A 38 -28.92 -34.10 -8.07
C ALA A 38 -29.16 -34.01 -9.59
N PHE A 39 -28.09 -33.91 -10.38
CA PHE A 39 -28.15 -33.98 -11.83
C PHE A 39 -28.60 -35.37 -12.33
N GLU A 40 -28.01 -36.44 -11.78
CA GLU A 40 -28.35 -37.83 -12.13
C GLU A 40 -29.79 -38.21 -11.76
N ARG A 41 -30.36 -37.64 -10.69
CA ARG A 41 -31.73 -37.94 -10.23
C ARG A 41 -32.83 -37.12 -10.90
N LYS A 42 -32.51 -36.29 -11.92
CA LYS A 42 -33.46 -35.38 -12.60
C LYS A 42 -34.25 -34.46 -11.63
N GLU A 43 -33.76 -34.25 -10.42
CA GLU A 43 -34.37 -33.38 -9.42
C GLU A 43 -34.01 -31.92 -9.70
N ARG A 44 -34.63 -31.37 -10.75
CA ARG A 44 -34.37 -30.02 -11.26
C ARG A 44 -34.46 -28.94 -10.18
N GLY A 45 -35.38 -29.07 -9.22
CA GLY A 45 -35.57 -28.13 -8.12
C GLY A 45 -34.37 -28.05 -7.17
N TRP A 46 -33.91 -29.21 -6.67
CA TRP A 46 -32.75 -29.26 -5.75
C TRP A 46 -31.45 -28.84 -6.44
N PHE A 47 -31.27 -29.20 -7.71
CA PHE A 47 -30.14 -28.76 -8.51
C PHE A 47 -30.10 -27.23 -8.67
N ILE A 48 -31.23 -26.61 -9.03
CA ILE A 48 -31.34 -25.16 -9.18
C ILE A 48 -31.12 -24.44 -7.85
N ALA A 49 -31.68 -24.96 -6.74
CA ALA A 49 -31.48 -24.39 -5.41
C ALA A 49 -30.00 -24.42 -4.97
N LEU A 50 -29.31 -25.55 -5.18
CA LEU A 50 -27.88 -25.70 -4.90
C LEU A 50 -27.00 -24.77 -5.75
N LEU A 51 -27.37 -24.55 -7.01
CA LEU A 51 -26.67 -23.67 -7.93
C LEU A 51 -26.83 -22.20 -7.51
N LEU A 52 -28.03 -21.79 -7.12
CA LEU A 52 -28.30 -20.44 -6.61
C LEU A 52 -27.56 -20.15 -5.30
N ILE A 53 -27.53 -21.10 -4.36
CA ILE A 53 -26.80 -20.96 -3.08
C ILE A 53 -25.30 -20.73 -3.32
N ASN A 54 -24.69 -21.46 -4.27
CA ASN A 54 -23.28 -21.25 -4.63
C ASN A 54 -23.06 -19.95 -5.41
N ALA A 55 -24.02 -19.54 -6.25
CA ALA A 55 -23.95 -18.30 -7.01
C ALA A 55 -24.03 -17.04 -6.12
N VAL A 56 -24.84 -17.05 -5.05
CA VAL A 56 -24.94 -15.94 -4.09
C VAL A 56 -23.61 -15.68 -3.39
N GLY A 57 -22.86 -16.73 -3.01
CA GLY A 57 -21.54 -16.57 -2.39
C GLY A 57 -20.52 -15.90 -3.31
N ILE A 58 -20.57 -16.18 -4.61
CA ILE A 58 -19.72 -15.52 -5.61
C ILE A 58 -20.16 -14.06 -5.81
N LEU A 59 -21.46 -13.80 -5.79
CA LEU A 59 -22.02 -12.46 -5.94
C LEU A 59 -21.65 -11.55 -4.76
N GLU A 60 -21.55 -12.09 -3.55
CA GLU A 60 -21.10 -11.36 -2.36
C GLU A 60 -19.61 -11.00 -2.43
N VAL A 61 -18.76 -11.92 -2.94
CA VAL A 61 -17.35 -11.62 -3.23
C VAL A 61 -17.22 -10.56 -4.32
N TYR A 62 -18.03 -10.64 -5.38
CA TYR A 62 -18.05 -9.65 -6.46
C TYR A 62 -18.56 -8.28 -5.98
N TYR A 63 -19.57 -8.24 -5.12
CA TYR A 63 -20.07 -7.02 -4.49
C TYR A 63 -19.02 -6.39 -3.58
N LEU A 64 -18.30 -7.17 -2.78
CA LEU A 64 -17.17 -6.68 -1.97
C LEU A 64 -16.00 -6.20 -2.83
N TYR A 65 -15.75 -6.84 -3.97
CA TYR A 65 -14.73 -6.40 -4.92
C TYR A 65 -15.09 -5.06 -5.57
N THR A 66 -16.34 -4.92 -6.00
CA THR A 66 -16.84 -3.71 -6.70
C THR A 66 -17.15 -2.53 -5.75
N LYS A 67 -17.47 -2.78 -4.48
CA LYS A 67 -17.74 -1.72 -3.48
C LYS A 67 -16.60 -1.44 -2.49
N ARG A 68 -15.42 -2.03 -2.65
CA ARG A 68 -14.24 -1.63 -1.87
C ARG A 68 -13.77 -0.24 -2.28
N LYS A 69 -14.29 0.79 -1.61
CA LYS A 69 -13.54 2.04 -1.42
C LYS A 69 -12.27 1.68 -0.62
N PRO A 70 -11.07 2.15 -1.01
CA PRO A 70 -9.88 1.97 -0.20
C PRO A 70 -10.16 2.53 1.20
N LYS A 71 -9.76 1.79 2.23
CA LYS A 71 -9.94 2.13 3.65
C LYS A 71 -9.04 3.32 4.03
N SER A 72 -9.39 4.49 3.50
CA SER A 72 -8.99 5.82 3.95
C SER A 72 -10.26 6.50 4.42
N ALA A 73 -10.55 6.40 5.72
CA ALA A 73 -11.37 7.35 6.48
C ALA A 73 -11.60 6.86 7.91
N VAL A 74 -10.82 7.39 8.86
CA VAL A 74 -11.21 7.79 10.23
C VAL A 74 -10.16 8.87 10.57
N HIS A 75 -10.36 10.18 10.43
CA HIS A 75 -11.42 11.04 10.92
C HIS A 75 -11.67 12.22 9.95
N LYS A 76 -12.94 12.60 9.80
CA LYS A 76 -13.40 13.87 9.25
C LYS A 76 -14.19 14.59 10.36
N GLU A 77 -13.79 15.79 10.71
CA GLU A 77 -14.67 16.91 11.13
C GLU A 77 -14.08 18.15 10.44
N ALA A 78 -14.67 18.61 9.32
CA ALA A 78 -15.79 19.56 9.23
C ALA A 78 -15.33 21.03 9.26
N VAL A 79 -15.03 21.59 8.08
CA VAL A 79 -15.33 23.00 7.78
C VAL A 79 -15.88 23.10 6.36
N LYS A 80 -16.88 23.97 6.25
CA LYS A 80 -17.95 24.10 5.28
C LYS A 80 -17.55 25.08 4.16
N GLU A 81 -17.85 24.66 2.93
CA GLU A 81 -18.46 25.47 1.84
C GLU A 81 -17.72 26.68 1.28
N GLN A 82 -17.39 26.60 -0.01
CA GLN A 82 -17.74 27.61 -1.02
C GLN A 82 -17.47 27.06 -2.44
N GLU A 83 -18.54 26.86 -3.19
CA GLU A 83 -18.57 27.07 -4.66
C GLU A 83 -19.14 28.49 -4.89
N PRO A 84 -18.91 29.18 -6.04
CA PRO A 84 -18.92 28.56 -7.37
C PRO A 84 -17.93 29.12 -8.41
N THR A 85 -17.96 28.46 -9.57
CA THR A 85 -17.64 28.98 -10.92
C THR A 85 -16.18 28.87 -11.37
N LYS A 86 -15.91 27.93 -12.28
CA LYS A 86 -15.88 28.18 -13.74
C LYS A 86 -15.44 26.91 -14.47
N GLU A 87 -16.29 26.51 -15.41
CA GLU A 87 -15.95 25.61 -16.51
C GLU A 87 -14.57 25.93 -17.09
N LYS A 88 -13.69 24.94 -17.07
CA LYS A 88 -12.57 24.82 -18.01
C LYS A 88 -12.55 23.39 -18.51
N LEU A 89 -13.17 23.24 -19.67
CA LEU A 89 -12.74 22.42 -20.80
C LEU A 89 -11.78 21.28 -20.41
N THR A 90 -12.36 20.12 -20.14
CA THR A 90 -11.68 18.84 -20.26
C THR A 90 -11.23 18.68 -21.71
N VAL A 91 -9.99 19.09 -21.97
CA VAL A 91 -9.23 18.53 -23.08
C VAL A 91 -8.85 17.13 -22.62
N GLU A 92 -9.71 16.16 -22.90
CA GLU A 92 -9.33 14.75 -22.90
C GLU A 92 -8.34 14.53 -24.04
N THR A 93 -7.09 14.96 -23.85
CA THR A 93 -5.98 14.34 -24.55
C THR A 93 -5.93 12.91 -24.06
N ALA A 94 -6.38 11.98 -24.91
CA ALA A 94 -6.23 10.55 -24.73
C ALA A 94 -4.74 10.26 -24.47
N THR A 95 -4.39 10.11 -23.20
CA THR A 95 -3.12 9.57 -22.76
C THR A 95 -3.03 8.13 -23.24
N LYS A 96 -1.88 7.71 -23.76
CA LYS A 96 -1.67 6.29 -24.07
C LYS A 96 -1.78 5.50 -22.77
N ASP A 97 -2.20 4.23 -22.86
CA ASP A 97 -2.31 3.35 -21.69
C ASP A 97 -1.04 3.39 -20.83
N GLY A 98 -1.15 3.96 -19.62
CA GLY A 98 -0.06 4.06 -18.65
C GLY A 98 0.67 5.41 -18.56
N GLU A 99 0.34 6.42 -19.38
CA GLU A 99 0.88 7.77 -19.22
C GLU A 99 0.21 8.51 -18.05
N ILE A 100 1.01 9.08 -17.15
CA ILE A 100 0.51 9.94 -16.06
C ILE A 100 0.38 11.38 -16.54
N THR A 101 -0.58 12.11 -15.98
CA THR A 101 -0.72 13.54 -16.26
C THR A 101 0.30 14.34 -15.45
N TYR A 102 0.56 15.59 -15.88
CA TYR A 102 1.37 16.52 -15.08
C TYR A 102 0.76 16.74 -13.68
N ASP A 103 -0.56 16.74 -13.56
CA ASP A 103 -1.25 16.88 -12.28
C ASP A 103 -0.93 15.73 -11.32
N ASP A 104 -0.73 14.51 -11.83
CA ASP A 104 -0.31 13.38 -11.02
C ASP A 104 1.13 13.53 -10.52
N PHE A 105 2.03 14.06 -11.35
CA PHE A 105 3.38 14.42 -10.91
C PHE A 105 3.35 15.56 -9.88
N ALA A 106 2.53 16.59 -10.10
CA ALA A 106 2.40 17.74 -9.20
C ALA A 106 1.85 17.36 -7.81
N LYS A 107 1.10 16.25 -7.70
CA LYS A 107 0.68 15.67 -6.41
C LYS A 107 1.84 15.09 -5.61
N VAL A 108 2.98 14.77 -6.22
CA VAL A 108 4.15 14.21 -5.51
C VAL A 108 5.05 15.36 -5.05
N GLU A 109 5.25 15.49 -3.75
CA GLU A 109 6.15 16.51 -3.19
C GLU A 109 7.58 15.99 -3.15
N LEU A 110 8.32 16.23 -4.23
CA LEU A 110 9.74 15.95 -4.28
C LEU A 110 10.54 17.14 -3.70
N LYS A 111 11.41 16.86 -2.73
CA LYS A 111 12.26 17.87 -2.09
C LYS A 111 13.70 17.37 -1.96
N VAL A 112 14.65 18.30 -2.05
CA VAL A 112 16.05 18.04 -1.69
C VAL A 112 16.19 18.13 -0.18
N ALA A 113 16.83 17.13 0.42
CA ALA A 113 17.04 17.07 1.86
C ALA A 113 18.50 16.76 2.17
N LYS A 114 19.01 17.34 3.25
CA LYS A 114 20.37 17.10 3.73
C LYS A 114 20.36 16.11 4.87
N ILE A 115 21.24 15.11 4.83
CA ILE A 115 21.33 14.10 5.89
C ILE A 115 22.12 14.69 7.06
N LYS A 116 21.48 14.86 8.23
CA LYS A 116 22.13 15.28 9.47
C LYS A 116 22.72 14.10 10.23
N GLU A 117 21.94 13.02 10.34
CA GLU A 117 22.32 11.84 11.10
C GLU A 117 21.91 10.58 10.35
N ALA A 118 22.73 9.54 10.47
CA ALA A 118 22.46 8.22 9.92
C ALA A 118 22.81 7.17 10.97
N ILE A 119 21.85 6.31 11.31
CA ILE A 119 22.00 5.26 12.32
C ILE A 119 21.46 3.96 11.75
N ARG A 120 22.19 2.86 11.95
CA ARG A 120 21.72 1.53 11.53
C ARG A 120 20.63 1.03 12.47
N VAL A 121 19.57 0.44 11.91
CA VAL A 121 18.48 -0.11 12.73
C VAL A 121 18.93 -1.42 13.34
N GLU A 122 18.93 -1.54 14.68
CA GLU A 122 19.42 -2.73 15.41
C GLU A 122 18.77 -4.04 14.95
N LYS A 123 17.50 -3.98 14.53
CA LYS A 123 16.72 -5.14 14.07
C LYS A 123 16.93 -5.50 12.60
N SER A 124 17.76 -4.76 11.86
CA SER A 124 17.99 -5.04 10.44
C SER A 124 19.32 -4.49 9.92
N GLU A 125 20.12 -5.37 9.32
CA GLU A 125 21.31 -4.99 8.58
C GLU A 125 21.00 -4.30 7.23
N LYS A 126 19.74 -4.27 6.78
CA LYS A 126 19.43 -3.63 5.48
C LYS A 126 18.94 -2.20 5.65
N LEU A 127 18.51 -1.82 6.86
CA LEU A 127 17.82 -0.57 7.11
C LEU A 127 18.75 0.44 7.80
N ILE A 128 18.77 1.66 7.28
CA ILE A 128 19.38 2.82 7.91
C ILE A 128 18.27 3.83 8.19
N LYS A 129 18.22 4.29 9.44
CA LYS A 129 17.42 5.42 9.88
C LYS A 129 18.20 6.69 9.58
N LEU A 130 17.60 7.61 8.83
CA LEU A 130 18.17 8.88 8.44
C LEU A 130 17.36 10.01 9.07
N GLN A 131 18.05 10.97 9.69
CA GLN A 131 17.48 12.26 10.03
C GLN A 131 17.85 13.26 8.94
N LEU A 132 16.83 13.86 8.35
CA LEU A 132 16.92 14.76 7.23
C LEU A 132 16.55 16.18 7.65
N GLU A 133 17.24 17.14 7.05
CA GLU A 133 16.92 18.56 7.11
C GLU A 133 16.30 19.00 5.79
N LEU A 134 15.15 19.65 5.89
CA LEU A 134 14.39 20.24 4.79
C LEU A 134 14.20 21.74 5.06
N GLY A 135 15.30 22.48 5.15
CA GLY A 135 15.27 23.87 5.57
C GLY A 135 14.99 23.96 7.07
N GLU A 136 13.83 24.47 7.45
CA GLU A 136 13.43 24.61 8.87
C GLU A 136 12.83 23.32 9.45
N GLU A 137 12.39 22.40 8.59
CA GLU A 137 11.79 21.14 9.02
C GLU A 137 12.85 20.04 9.17
N SER A 138 12.70 19.21 10.20
CA SER A 138 13.44 17.96 10.33
C SER A 138 12.52 16.77 10.11
N ARG A 139 13.05 15.72 9.49
CA ARG A 139 12.25 14.55 9.15
C ARG A 139 13.05 13.26 9.25
N GLN A 140 12.40 12.25 9.82
CA GLN A 140 12.93 10.91 9.91
C GLN A 140 12.46 10.05 8.73
N ILE A 141 13.39 9.38 8.06
CA ILE A 141 13.08 8.31 7.11
C ILE A 141 13.88 7.05 7.42
N VAL A 142 13.38 5.91 6.96
CA VAL A 142 14.08 4.62 7.05
C VAL A 142 14.26 4.09 5.63
N ALA A 143 15.51 3.83 5.26
CA ALA A 143 15.87 3.42 3.92
C ALA A 143 16.59 2.07 3.89
N GLY A 144 16.24 1.25 2.89
CA GLY A 144 16.80 -0.08 2.65
C GLY A 144 18.19 -0.09 2.00
N ILE A 145 19.03 0.90 2.30
CA ILE A 145 20.33 1.11 1.63
C ILE A 145 21.52 0.62 2.46
N GLY A 146 21.26 -0.05 3.59
CA GLY A 146 22.29 -0.42 4.56
C GLY A 146 23.32 -1.44 4.08
N LYS A 147 23.07 -2.13 2.96
CA LYS A 147 24.05 -3.02 2.33
C LYS A 147 25.06 -2.28 1.45
N ALA A 148 24.64 -1.17 0.84
CA ALA A 148 25.42 -0.44 -0.15
C ALA A 148 26.15 0.76 0.43
N TYR A 149 25.61 1.37 1.49
CA TYR A 149 26.18 2.57 2.10
C TYR A 149 26.40 2.40 3.59
N ARG A 150 27.51 2.98 4.07
CA ARG A 150 27.78 3.12 5.50
C ARG A 150 27.10 4.39 6.04
N PRO A 151 26.61 4.38 7.30
CA PRO A 151 25.98 5.57 7.88
C PRO A 151 26.88 6.82 7.83
N ASP A 152 28.18 6.66 8.10
CA ASP A 152 29.15 7.77 8.13
C ASP A 152 29.30 8.48 6.78
N GLU A 153 29.16 7.74 5.67
CA GLU A 153 29.28 8.28 4.32
C GLU A 153 28.05 9.09 3.90
N LEU A 154 26.92 8.86 4.56
CA LEU A 154 25.65 9.52 4.22
C LEU A 154 25.54 10.89 4.87
N ILE A 155 26.19 11.10 6.01
CA ILE A 155 26.13 12.37 6.76
C ILE A 155 26.64 13.52 5.87
N GLY A 156 25.85 14.58 5.78
CA GLY A 156 26.16 15.77 4.98
C GLY A 156 25.83 15.66 3.49
N LYS A 157 25.41 14.50 2.98
CA LYS A 157 24.95 14.37 1.59
C LYS A 157 23.58 15.01 1.39
N GLU A 158 23.39 15.58 0.19
CA GLU A 158 22.11 16.07 -0.31
C GLU A 158 21.45 14.97 -1.14
N ILE A 159 20.22 14.60 -0.79
CA ILE A 159 19.45 13.55 -1.46
C ILE A 159 18.07 14.05 -1.84
N ILE A 160 17.45 13.41 -2.82
CA ILE A 160 16.06 13.70 -3.19
C ILE A 160 15.12 12.75 -2.46
N ILE A 161 14.07 13.30 -1.84
CA ILE A 161 13.05 12.53 -1.13
C ILE A 161 11.64 12.88 -1.58
N VAL A 162 10.72 11.94 -1.36
CA VAL A 162 9.27 12.18 -1.38
C VAL A 162 8.81 12.62 0.01
N ALA A 163 8.36 13.87 0.12
CA ALA A 163 8.01 14.54 1.37
C ALA A 163 6.51 14.50 1.72
N ASN A 164 5.64 13.98 0.86
CA ASN A 164 4.21 13.85 1.17
C ASN A 164 3.73 12.39 1.17
N LEU A 165 4.65 11.45 1.44
CA LEU A 165 4.31 10.05 1.60
C LEU A 165 3.71 9.79 2.99
N ALA A 166 2.66 8.97 3.04
CA ALA A 166 2.07 8.55 4.32
C ALA A 166 3.12 7.82 5.19
N PRO A 167 3.13 8.05 6.52
CA PRO A 167 4.09 7.39 7.40
C PRO A 167 3.95 5.86 7.35
N ARG A 168 5.09 5.17 7.27
CA ARG A 168 5.12 3.70 7.28
C ARG A 168 6.12 3.21 8.32
N ALA A 169 5.68 2.31 9.19
CA ALA A 169 6.56 1.64 10.14
C ALA A 169 7.34 0.50 9.46
N LEU A 170 8.66 0.50 9.64
CA LEU A 170 9.58 -0.54 9.18
C LEU A 170 10.36 -1.05 10.40
N MET A 171 10.14 -2.31 10.77
CA MET A 171 10.78 -2.94 11.95
C MET A 171 10.58 -2.16 13.27
N GLY A 172 9.44 -1.48 13.41
CA GLY A 172 9.09 -0.68 14.59
C GLY A 172 9.61 0.78 14.56
N VAL A 173 10.21 1.22 13.46
CA VAL A 173 10.65 2.60 13.26
C VAL A 173 9.75 3.28 12.22
N GLU A 174 9.20 4.45 12.54
CA GLU A 174 8.38 5.23 11.61
C GLU A 174 9.23 5.92 10.55
N SER A 175 8.83 5.80 9.28
CA SER A 175 9.43 6.49 8.14
C SER A 175 8.41 7.46 7.55
N HIS A 176 8.73 8.76 7.53
CA HIS A 176 7.87 9.83 7.01
C HIS A 176 8.21 10.22 5.58
N GLY A 177 8.76 9.29 4.79
CA GLY A 177 9.18 9.56 3.43
C GLY A 177 9.95 8.41 2.83
N MET A 178 10.38 8.63 1.59
CA MET A 178 11.19 7.69 0.83
C MET A 178 12.26 8.48 0.07
N LEU A 179 13.51 8.02 0.15
CA LEU A 179 14.57 8.55 -0.69
C LEU A 179 14.47 7.96 -2.10
N LEU A 180 14.95 8.71 -3.09
CA LEU A 180 15.05 8.24 -4.45
C LEU A 180 16.45 7.68 -4.73
N ALA A 181 16.49 6.49 -5.34
CA ALA A 181 17.70 5.86 -5.80
C ALA A 181 17.46 5.20 -7.16
N ALA A 182 18.46 5.22 -8.02
CA ALA A 182 18.50 4.45 -9.25
C ALA A 182 19.12 3.07 -8.99
N GLY A 183 18.72 2.06 -9.76
CA GLY A 183 19.26 0.69 -9.67
C GLY A 183 18.39 -0.28 -8.88
N GLY A 184 18.90 -1.50 -8.75
CA GLY A 184 18.21 -2.60 -8.07
C GLY A 184 18.43 -2.61 -6.55
N ALA A 185 17.74 -3.52 -5.86
CA ALA A 185 17.83 -3.67 -4.40
C ALA A 185 19.23 -4.01 -3.88
N GLU A 186 20.13 -4.52 -4.74
CA GLU A 186 21.50 -4.87 -4.35
C GLU A 186 22.46 -3.68 -4.42
N ASN A 187 22.33 -2.83 -5.44
CA ASN A 187 23.21 -1.69 -5.69
C ASN A 187 22.39 -0.41 -5.95
N PRO A 188 21.71 0.15 -4.93
CA PRO A 188 21.04 1.43 -5.06
C PRO A 188 22.08 2.55 -5.21
N VAL A 189 21.84 3.46 -6.15
CA VAL A 189 22.61 4.69 -6.36
C VAL A 189 21.73 5.87 -5.98
N LEU A 190 22.08 6.59 -4.92
CA LEU A 190 21.29 7.72 -4.44
C LEU A 190 21.22 8.84 -5.49
N LEU A 191 20.02 9.37 -5.70
CA LEU A 191 19.85 10.55 -6.55
C LEU A 191 20.23 11.81 -5.77
N THR A 192 21.16 12.57 -6.32
CA THR A 192 21.69 13.81 -5.75
C THR A 192 21.58 14.94 -6.79
N PRO A 193 21.39 16.19 -6.37
CA PRO A 193 21.47 17.31 -7.29
C PRO A 193 22.90 17.44 -7.85
N GLU A 194 23.04 17.91 -9.10
CA GLU A 194 24.35 18.12 -9.74
C GLU A 194 25.15 19.23 -9.05
N LYS A 195 24.45 20.25 -8.55
CA LYS A 195 25.02 21.39 -7.83
C LYS A 195 24.44 21.43 -6.42
N LYS A 196 25.23 21.92 -5.47
CA LYS A 196 24.74 22.17 -4.11
C LYS A 196 23.56 23.13 -4.15
N ILE A 197 22.49 22.76 -3.46
CA ILE A 197 21.27 23.55 -3.34
C ILE A 197 20.82 23.56 -1.89
N GLU A 198 20.11 24.61 -1.49
CA GLU A 198 19.58 24.69 -0.14
C GLU A 198 18.63 23.53 0.16
N SER A 199 18.73 23.01 1.39
CA SER A 199 17.82 21.99 1.89
C SER A 199 16.38 22.49 1.88
N GLY A 200 15.43 21.66 1.47
CA GLY A 200 14.03 22.01 1.35
C GLY A 200 13.61 22.48 -0.06
N ALA A 201 14.57 22.64 -0.99
CA ALA A 201 14.27 23.01 -2.37
C ALA A 201 13.31 22.00 -3.04
N LYS A 202 12.25 22.51 -3.67
CA LYS A 202 11.25 21.71 -4.39
C LYS A 202 11.79 21.29 -5.77
N VAL A 203 11.67 20.01 -6.09
CA VAL A 203 11.97 19.46 -7.42
C VAL A 203 10.73 19.59 -8.31
N LYS A 204 10.93 19.98 -9.56
CA LYS A 204 9.88 20.23 -10.56
C LYS A 204 10.33 19.78 -11.94
#